data_AF-A0A353B5N8-F1
#
_entry.id   AF-A0A353B5N8-F1
#
_cell.length_a   1.000
_cell.length_b   1.000
_cell.length_c   1.000
_cell.angle_alpha   90.00
_cell.angle_beta   90.00
_cell.angle_gamma   90.00
#
_symmetry.space_group_name_H-M   'P 1'
#
loop_
_entity.id
_entity.type
_entity.pdbx_description
1 polymer ?
#
loop_
_entity_poly.entity_id
_entity_poly.type
_entity_poly.pdbx_seq_one_letter_code
_entity_poly.pdbx_strand_id
1 'polypeptide(L)'
;MTTNPEEIYAATRADLLARQLYNDQTLDRAVLALSGGALGLSVLFVSVVSDVKSVWLLLCAWTLLGSAIVACVSSFHVSQMAIKHQLELADRYYLEGDDTAIDAPNHFATATDFLNRTAGVLCLAGIVPLLVFFAFNV
;
A
#
# COMPACT_ATOMS: atom_id res chain seq x y z
N MET A 1 17.06 -23.51 -30.62
CA MET A 1 16.31 -23.53 -29.35
C MET A 1 14.89 -23.09 -29.66
N THR A 2 13.98 -24.05 -29.85
CA THR A 2 12.55 -23.78 -29.95
C THR A 2 12.01 -23.82 -28.52
N THR A 3 11.89 -22.67 -27.87
CA THR A 3 11.30 -22.56 -26.54
C THR A 3 9.84 -23.02 -26.59
N ASN A 4 9.44 -23.91 -25.68
CA ASN A 4 8.07 -24.39 -25.57
C ASN A 4 7.16 -23.18 -25.24
N PRO A 5 6.01 -22.99 -25.93
CA PRO A 5 5.05 -21.92 -25.60
C PRO A 5 4.71 -21.83 -24.10
N GLU A 6 4.64 -22.96 -23.40
CA GLU A 6 4.38 -23.02 -21.96
C GLU A 6 5.51 -22.40 -21.13
N GLU A 7 6.77 -22.64 -21.51
CA GLU A 7 7.95 -22.05 -20.86
C GLU A 7 7.98 -20.54 -21.06
N ILE A 8 7.67 -20.06 -22.28
CA ILE A 8 7.59 -18.63 -22.59
C ILE A 8 6.49 -17.98 -21.75
N TYR A 9 5.33 -18.61 -21.63
CA TYR A 9 4.22 -18.11 -20.83
C TYR A 9 4.59 -18.04 -19.34
N ALA A 10 5.16 -19.11 -18.78
CA ALA A 10 5.58 -19.16 -17.38
C ALA A 10 6.63 -18.08 -17.06
N ALA A 11 7.63 -17.93 -17.93
CA ALA A 11 8.66 -16.89 -17.79
C ALA A 11 8.06 -15.47 -17.86
N THR A 12 7.16 -15.23 -18.81
CA THR A 12 6.47 -13.93 -18.96
C THR A 12 5.62 -13.62 -17.74
N ARG A 13 4.86 -14.60 -17.23
CA ARG A 13 4.04 -14.45 -16.03
C ARG A 13 4.89 -14.13 -14.80
N ALA A 14 6.02 -14.82 -14.62
CA ALA A 14 6.95 -14.55 -13.53
C ALA A 14 7.53 -13.13 -13.59
N ASP A 15 7.94 -12.65 -14.77
CA ASP A 15 8.42 -11.28 -14.97
C ASP A 15 7.34 -10.23 -14.64
N LEU A 16 6.11 -10.41 -15.12
CA LEU A 16 5.01 -9.49 -14.82
C LEU A 16 4.68 -9.42 -13.33
N LEU A 17 4.66 -10.57 -12.64
CA LEU A 17 4.42 -10.62 -11.19
C LEU A 17 5.55 -9.95 -10.40
N ALA A 18 6.81 -10.13 -10.82
CA ALA A 18 7.94 -9.46 -10.20
C ALA A 18 7.86 -7.93 -10.35
N ARG A 19 7.43 -7.44 -11.51
CA ARG A 19 7.20 -6.00 -11.75
C ARG A 19 6.05 -5.46 -10.91
N GLN A 20 4.96 -6.21 -10.78
CA GLN A 20 3.85 -5.83 -9.92
C GLN A 20 4.30 -5.68 -8.47
N LEU A 21 5.00 -6.68 -7.93
CA LEU A 21 5.56 -6.63 -6.57
C LEU A 21 6.47 -5.41 -6.36
N TYR A 22 7.34 -5.13 -7.33
CA TYR A 22 8.22 -3.96 -7.26
C TYR A 22 7.43 -2.64 -7.24
N ASN A 23 6.40 -2.53 -8.08
CA ASN A 23 5.53 -1.34 -8.13
C ASN A 23 4.78 -1.14 -6.82
N ASP A 24 4.24 -2.21 -6.24
CA ASP A 24 3.52 -2.16 -4.96
C ASP A 24 4.46 -1.69 -3.83
N GLN A 25 5.65 -2.28 -3.74
CA GLN A 25 6.66 -1.86 -2.75
C GLN A 25 7.10 -0.41 -2.95
N THR A 26 7.21 0.04 -4.20
CA THR A 26 7.58 1.42 -4.53
C THR A 26 6.48 2.39 -4.14
N LEU A 27 5.22 2.05 -4.39
CA LEU A 27 4.07 2.83 -3.98
C LEU A 27 4.00 2.96 -2.46
N ASP A 28 4.15 1.87 -1.72
CA ASP A 28 4.12 1.88 -0.25
C ASP A 28 5.21 2.79 0.33
N ARG A 29 6.42 2.71 -0.21
CA ARG A 29 7.51 3.61 0.18
C ARG A 29 7.19 5.07 -0.12
N ALA A 30 6.59 5.35 -1.27
CA ALA A 30 6.17 6.69 -1.63
C ALA A 30 5.09 7.22 -0.68
N VAL A 31 4.08 6.40 -0.34
CA VAL A 31 3.01 6.76 0.62
C VAL A 31 3.58 7.09 1.99
N LEU A 32 4.46 6.24 2.53
CA LEU A 32 5.09 6.46 3.83
C LEU A 32 5.98 7.70 3.82
N ALA A 33 6.79 7.88 2.78
CA ALA A 33 7.68 9.03 2.64
C ALA A 33 6.90 10.36 2.53
N LEU A 34 5.88 10.40 1.67
CA LEU A 34 5.04 11.58 1.48
C LEU A 34 4.24 11.88 2.74
N SER A 35 3.57 10.88 3.33
CA SER A 35 2.74 11.09 4.53
C SER A 35 3.59 11.50 5.73
N GLY A 36 4.68 10.78 6.01
CA GLY A 36 5.58 11.10 7.12
C GLY A 36 6.30 12.43 6.93
N GLY A 37 6.78 12.71 5.71
CA GLY A 37 7.43 13.98 5.36
C GLY A 37 6.47 15.16 5.47
N ALA A 38 5.25 15.04 4.95
CA ALA A 38 4.22 16.07 5.03
C ALA A 38 3.78 16.34 6.48
N LEU A 39 3.58 15.29 7.28
CA LEU A 39 3.27 15.41 8.71
C LEU A 39 4.41 16.11 9.45
N GLY A 40 5.65 15.65 9.28
CA GLY A 40 6.82 16.26 9.92
C GLY A 40 6.99 17.73 9.55
N LEU A 41 6.87 18.06 8.26
CA LEU A 41 6.93 19.44 7.78
C LEU A 41 5.80 20.29 8.37
N SER A 42 4.58 19.75 8.47
CA SER A 42 3.44 20.48 9.01
C SER A 42 3.58 20.82 10.50
N VAL A 43 4.16 19.92 11.30
CA VAL A 43 4.43 20.17 12.72
C VAL A 43 5.45 21.30 12.86
N LEU A 44 6.52 21.28 12.06
CA LEU A 44 7.51 22.34 12.04
C LEU A 44 6.90 23.68 11.61
N PHE A 45 6.07 23.69 10.57
CA PHE A 45 5.39 24.88 10.08
C PHE A 45 4.50 25.53 11.16
N VAL A 46 3.71 24.73 11.88
CA VAL A 46 2.86 25.25 12.97
C VAL A 46 3.68 25.90 14.09
N SER A 47 4.90 25.42 14.35
CA SER A 47 5.76 26.01 15.40
C SER A 47 6.27 27.42 15.10
N VAL A 48 6.24 27.85 13.83
CA VAL A 48 6.75 29.17 13.40
C VAL A 48 5.64 30.18 13.08
N VAL A 49 4.38 29.75 13.00
CA VAL A 49 3.23 30.61 12.70
C VAL A 49 2.60 31.13 14.00
N SER A 50 2.44 32.45 14.13
CA SER A 50 1.96 33.10 15.36
C SER A 50 0.43 33.09 15.52
N ASP A 51 -0.33 33.12 14.42
CA ASP A 51 -1.80 33.15 14.40
C ASP A 51 -2.34 32.10 13.43
N VAL A 52 -2.47 30.86 13.93
CA VAL A 52 -2.89 29.71 13.12
C VAL A 52 -4.38 29.76 12.85
N LYS A 53 -4.74 29.91 11.57
CA LYS A 53 -6.09 29.87 11.03
C LYS A 53 -6.41 28.49 10.48
N SER A 54 -7.69 28.15 10.45
CA SER A 54 -8.20 26.93 9.80
C SER A 54 -7.59 25.62 10.33
N VAL A 55 -7.42 25.50 11.65
CA VAL A 55 -6.91 24.29 12.34
C VAL A 55 -7.64 23.01 11.92
N TRP A 56 -8.91 23.10 11.53
CA TRP A 56 -9.69 21.96 11.03
C TRP A 56 -9.10 21.33 9.75
N LEU A 57 -8.49 22.13 8.85
CA LEU A 57 -7.81 21.62 7.65
C LEU A 57 -6.60 20.78 8.03
N LEU A 58 -5.85 21.27 9.02
CA LEU A 58 -4.67 20.57 9.54
C LEU A 58 -5.07 19.26 10.22
N LEU A 59 -6.11 19.28 11.06
CA LEU A 59 -6.63 18.05 11.69
C LEU A 59 -7.11 17.04 10.64
N CYS A 60 -7.85 17.50 9.62
CA CYS A 60 -8.28 16.65 8.51
C CYS A 60 -7.09 16.01 7.79
N ALA A 61 -6.10 16.83 7.40
CA ALA A 61 -4.87 16.36 6.79
C ALA A 61 -4.15 15.32 7.67
N TRP A 62 -3.98 15.60 8.96
CA TRP A 62 -3.31 14.71 9.90
C TRP A 62 -4.04 13.37 10.04
N THR A 63 -5.37 13.39 10.15
CA THR A 63 -6.15 12.16 10.22
C THR A 63 -6.04 11.32 8.95
N LEU A 64 -6.07 11.95 7.77
CA LEU A 64 -5.96 11.25 6.50
C LEU A 64 -4.57 10.67 6.27
N LEU A 65 -3.52 11.47 6.49
CA LEU A 65 -2.12 11.03 6.35
C LEU A 65 -1.75 9.97 7.40
N GLY A 66 -2.20 10.14 8.65
CA GLY A 66 -2.02 9.14 9.69
C GLY A 66 -2.74 7.82 9.35
N SER A 67 -3.97 7.90 8.85
CA SER A 67 -4.72 6.72 8.41
C SER A 67 -4.06 6.04 7.21
N ALA A 68 -3.46 6.81 6.28
CA ALA A 68 -2.70 6.27 5.16
C ALA A 68 -1.49 5.45 5.63
N ILE A 69 -0.74 5.95 6.61
CA ILE A 69 0.40 5.24 7.22
C ILE A 69 -0.07 3.94 7.89
N VAL A 70 -1.14 4.00 8.68
CA VAL A 70 -1.69 2.81 9.37
C VAL A 70 -2.17 1.76 8.36
N ALA A 71 -2.85 2.18 7.29
CA ALA A 71 -3.32 1.28 6.24
C ALA A 71 -2.15 0.60 5.51
N CYS A 72 -1.09 1.37 5.17
CA CYS A 72 0.11 0.84 4.52
C CYS A 72 0.85 -0.17 5.41
N VAL A 73 1.08 0.16 6.69
CA VAL A 73 1.73 -0.77 7.64
C VAL A 73 0.89 -2.03 7.86
N SER A 74 -0.43 -1.87 7.96
CA SER A 74 -1.35 -3.01 8.11
C SER A 74 -1.30 -3.92 6.89
N SER A 75 -1.21 -3.34 5.69
CA SER A 75 -1.09 -4.09 4.44
C SER A 75 0.14 -5.01 4.43
N PHE A 76 1.29 -4.55 4.95
CA PHE A 76 2.47 -5.41 5.06
C PHE A 76 2.25 -6.64 5.94
N HIS A 77 1.50 -6.50 7.05
CA HIS A 77 1.18 -7.64 7.89
C HIS A 77 0.22 -8.61 7.22
N VAL A 78 -0.83 -8.09 6.57
CA VAL A 78 -1.81 -8.92 5.87
C VAL A 78 -1.20 -9.61 4.64
N SER A 79 -0.27 -8.95 3.94
CA SER A 79 0.50 -9.51 2.83
C SER A 79 1.32 -10.73 3.26
N GLN A 80 1.97 -10.67 4.42
CA GLN A 80 2.69 -11.82 4.97
C GLN A 80 1.76 -12.99 5.29
N MET A 81 0.54 -12.72 5.77
CA MET A 81 -0.46 -13.77 5.98
C MET A 81 -0.93 -14.36 4.66
N ALA A 82 -1.11 -13.53 3.62
CA ALA A 82 -1.45 -13.99 2.28
C ALA A 82 -0.40 -14.93 1.69
N ILE A 83 0.89 -14.60 1.84
CA ILE A 83 1.98 -15.44 1.37
C ILE A 83 1.98 -16.79 2.09
N LYS A 84 1.84 -16.80 3.42
CA LYS A 84 1.78 -18.05 4.20
C LYS A 84 0.61 -18.92 3.78
N HIS A 85 -0.58 -18.33 3.64
CA HIS A 85 -1.75 -19.07 3.22
C HIS A 85 -1.61 -19.61 1.78
N GLN A 86 -1.00 -18.84 0.89
CA GLN A 86 -0.74 -19.31 -0.48
C GLN A 86 0.24 -20.48 -0.51
N LEU A 87 1.24 -20.49 0.38
CA LEU A 87 2.18 -21.58 0.50
C LEU A 87 1.48 -22.86 1.01
N GLU A 88 0.61 -22.74 2.01
CA GLU A 88 -0.20 -23.87 2.50
C GLU A 88 -1.11 -24.45 1.40
N LEU A 89 -1.72 -23.60 0.56
CA LEU A 89 -2.51 -24.07 -0.58
C LEU A 89 -1.65 -24.77 -1.63
N ALA A 90 -0.45 -24.26 -1.90
CA ALA A 90 0.50 -24.89 -2.81
C ALA A 90 0.96 -26.27 -2.29
N ASP A 91 1.28 -26.38 -1.00
CA ASP A 91 1.67 -27.63 -0.37
C ASP A 91 0.55 -28.68 -0.46
N ARG A 92 -0.70 -28.30 -0.15
CA ARG A 92 -1.87 -29.17 -0.30
C ARG A 92 -2.06 -29.66 -1.74
N TYR A 93 -1.91 -28.78 -2.72
CA TYR A 93 -2.07 -29.16 -4.12
C TYR A 93 -0.94 -30.07 -4.61
N TYR A 94 0.32 -29.64 -4.43
CA TYR A 94 1.48 -30.32 -5.03
C TYR A 94 1.99 -31.54 -4.24
N LEU A 95 1.86 -31.53 -2.90
CA LEU A 95 2.38 -32.60 -2.04
C LEU A 95 1.29 -33.56 -1.59
N GLU A 96 0.10 -33.05 -1.27
CA GLU A 96 -1.01 -33.86 -0.74
C GLU A 96 -1.97 -34.33 -1.85
N GLY A 97 -1.88 -33.76 -3.06
CA GLY A 97 -2.73 -34.11 -4.20
C GLY A 97 -4.17 -33.61 -4.06
N ASP A 98 -4.41 -32.58 -3.25
CA ASP A 98 -5.72 -31.97 -3.08
C ASP A 98 -6.01 -30.98 -4.20
N ASP A 99 -6.68 -31.46 -5.25
CA ASP A 99 -7.08 -30.65 -6.41
C ASP A 99 -7.97 -29.45 -6.03
N THR A 100 -8.65 -29.46 -4.88
CA THR A 100 -9.50 -28.33 -4.45
C THR A 100 -8.68 -27.13 -3.97
N ALA A 101 -7.40 -27.34 -3.65
CA ALA A 101 -6.52 -26.28 -3.16
C ALA A 101 -6.09 -25.29 -4.25
N ILE A 102 -6.18 -25.67 -5.54
CA ILE A 102 -5.80 -24.78 -6.66
C ILE A 102 -6.79 -23.62 -6.85
N ASP A 103 -8.07 -23.86 -6.60
CA ASP A 103 -9.15 -22.89 -6.80
C ASP A 103 -9.55 -22.17 -5.49
N ALA A 104 -8.92 -22.53 -4.38
CA ALA A 104 -9.20 -21.93 -3.09
C ALA A 104 -8.80 -20.45 -3.07
N PRO A 105 -9.71 -19.53 -2.68
CA PRO A 105 -9.44 -18.10 -2.71
C PRO A 105 -8.50 -17.69 -1.57
N ASN A 106 -7.56 -16.78 -1.87
CA ASN A 106 -6.71 -16.15 -0.87
C ASN A 106 -7.29 -14.81 -0.42
N HIS A 107 -8.18 -14.83 0.58
CA HIS A 107 -8.83 -13.62 1.08
C HIS A 107 -7.85 -12.58 1.65
N PHE A 108 -6.71 -13.03 2.18
CA PHE A 108 -5.66 -12.13 2.68
C PHE A 108 -5.01 -11.34 1.54
N ALA A 109 -4.85 -11.95 0.35
CA ALA A 109 -4.35 -11.24 -0.82
C ALA A 109 -5.32 -10.11 -1.24
N THR A 110 -6.62 -10.39 -1.26
CA THR A 110 -7.65 -9.38 -1.57
C THR A 110 -7.67 -8.25 -0.53
N ALA A 111 -7.53 -8.58 0.76
CA ALA A 111 -7.47 -7.60 1.82
C ALA A 111 -6.22 -6.71 1.73
N THR A 112 -5.06 -7.28 1.38
CA THR A 112 -3.81 -6.55 1.13
C THR A 112 -4.00 -5.52 0.00
N ASP A 113 -4.57 -5.96 -1.12
CA ASP A 113 -4.87 -5.12 -2.28
C ASP A 113 -5.77 -3.92 -1.91
N PHE A 114 -6.79 -4.18 -1.10
CA PHE A 114 -7.71 -3.15 -0.64
C PHE A 114 -7.01 -2.13 0.27
N LEU A 115 -6.18 -2.59 1.21
CA LEU A 115 -5.42 -1.72 2.12
C LEU A 115 -4.43 -0.84 1.35
N ASN A 116 -3.68 -1.39 0.39
CA ASN A 116 -2.74 -0.63 -0.43
C ASN A 116 -3.42 0.49 -1.22
N ARG A 117 -4.54 0.17 -1.89
CA ARG A 117 -5.31 1.18 -2.64
C ARG A 117 -5.86 2.26 -1.71
N THR A 118 -6.38 1.86 -0.55
CA THR A 118 -6.92 2.78 0.46
C THR A 118 -5.83 3.71 0.99
N ALA A 119 -4.64 3.19 1.28
CA ALA A 119 -3.51 3.98 1.74
C ALA A 119 -3.10 5.05 0.72
N GLY A 120 -3.00 4.70 -0.57
CA GLY A 120 -2.70 5.64 -1.64
C GLY A 120 -3.73 6.76 -1.77
N VAL A 121 -5.03 6.41 -1.74
CA VAL A 121 -6.13 7.39 -1.81
C VAL A 121 -6.12 8.33 -0.59
N LEU A 122 -5.96 7.79 0.62
CA LEU A 122 -5.88 8.58 1.84
C LEU A 122 -4.69 9.54 1.84
N CYS A 123 -3.53 9.09 1.34
CA CYS A 123 -2.33 9.92 1.22
C CYS A 123 -2.61 11.13 0.31
N LEU A 124 -3.13 10.90 -0.90
CA LEU A 124 -3.45 11.97 -1.84
C LEU A 124 -4.52 12.91 -1.29
N ALA A 125 -5.58 12.36 -0.70
CA ALA A 125 -6.66 13.13 -0.09
C ALA A 125 -6.17 13.96 1.11
N GLY A 126 -5.18 13.50 1.87
CA GLY A 126 -4.60 14.22 3.01
C GLY A 126 -3.64 15.34 2.62
N ILE A 127 -2.94 15.22 1.47
CA ILE A 127 -2.05 16.26 0.96
C ILE A 127 -2.83 17.53 0.58
N VAL A 128 -4.00 17.40 -0.05
CA VAL A 128 -4.81 18.54 -0.51
C VAL A 128 -5.17 19.52 0.62
N PRO A 129 -5.83 19.12 1.72
CA PRO A 129 -6.17 20.03 2.81
C PRO A 129 -4.92 20.59 3.50
N LEU A 130 -3.80 19.85 3.50
CA LEU A 130 -2.53 20.36 4.04
C LEU A 130 -1.96 21.52 3.21
N LEU A 131 -1.98 21.39 1.89
CA LEU A 131 -1.55 22.47 0.98
C LEU A 131 -2.45 23.70 1.12
N VAL A 132 -3.77 23.49 1.24
CA VAL A 132 -4.73 24.57 1.49
C VAL A 132 -4.48 25.24 2.84
N PHE A 133 -4.16 24.46 3.89
CA PHE A 133 -3.79 24.99 5.19
C PHE A 133 -2.55 25.89 5.13
N PHE A 134 -1.49 25.46 4.44
CA PHE A 134 -0.30 26.28 4.25
C PHE A 134 -0.61 27.57 3.48
N ALA A 135 -1.41 27.51 2.42
CA ALA A 135 -1.77 28.68 1.63
C ALA A 135 -2.51 29.77 2.45
N PHE A 136 -3.27 29.40 3.48
CA PHE A 136 -3.97 30.35 4.35
C PHE A 136 -3.15 30.89 5.52
N ASN A 137 -2.02 30.26 5.85
CA ASN A 137 -1.22 30.54 7.04
C ASN A 137 0.22 30.99 6.73
N VAL A 138 0.58 31.07 5.45
CA VAL A 138 1.76 31.77 4.93
C VAL A 138 1.50 33.27 4.86
#